data_AF-A0A2W1NIE1-F1
#
_entry.id   AF-A0A2W1NIE1-F1
#
_cell.length_a   1.000
_cell.length_b   1.000
_cell.length_c   1.000
_cell.angle_alpha   90.00
_cell.angle_beta   90.00
_cell.angle_gamma   90.00
#
_symmetry.space_group_name_H-M   'P 1'
#
loop_
_entity.id
_entity.type
_entity.pdbx_description
1 polymer ?
#
loop_
_entity_poly.entity_id
_entity_poly.type
_entity_poly.pdbx_seq_one_letter_code
_entity_poly.pdbx_strand_id
1 'polypeptide(L)'
;MNDSDLLSLTPQQRRLRELRERLESRLHTVQVIAEIILDNAAFREGFPGPWFGEYREGALMEAVVQLSRSNLEDFSRFLEMQGAQEE
;
A
#
# COMPACT_ATOMS: atom_id res chain seq x y z
N MET A 1 -3.74 -0.30 25.22
CA MET A 1 -2.74 -1.36 24.99
C MET A 1 -1.50 -0.90 25.72
N ASN A 2 -1.04 -1.63 26.74
CA ASN A 2 0.01 -1.15 27.64
C ASN A 2 1.38 -1.24 26.96
N ASP A 3 2.22 -0.23 27.14
CA ASP A 3 3.60 -0.18 26.62
C ASP A 3 4.48 -1.34 27.12
N SER A 4 4.06 -2.04 28.18
CA SER A 4 4.72 -3.23 28.73
C SER A 4 4.68 -4.45 27.80
N ASP A 5 3.72 -4.55 26.87
CA ASP A 5 3.64 -5.65 25.89
C ASP A 5 4.60 -5.46 24.70
N LEU A 6 5.21 -4.27 24.56
CA LEU A 6 6.11 -3.94 23.45
C LEU A 6 7.54 -4.48 23.65
N LEU A 7 7.91 -4.78 24.90
CA LEU A 7 9.24 -5.24 25.28
C LEU A 7 9.38 -6.78 25.29
N SER A 8 8.29 -7.52 25.18
CA SER A 8 8.28 -9.00 25.18
C SER A 8 8.19 -9.63 23.78
N LEU A 9 8.12 -8.82 22.72
CA LEU A 9 7.98 -9.33 21.36
C LEU A 9 9.26 -10.04 20.91
N THR A 10 9.12 -11.27 20.43
CA THR A 10 10.21 -11.99 19.78
C THR A 10 10.66 -11.20 18.52
N PRO A 11 11.91 -11.35 18.06
CA PRO A 11 12.38 -10.72 16.84
C PRO A 11 11.46 -10.98 15.63
N GLN A 12 10.82 -12.15 15.59
CA GLN A 12 9.87 -12.54 14.55
C GLN A 12 8.55 -11.75 14.65
N GLN A 13 8.00 -11.60 15.87
CA GLN A 13 6.80 -10.81 16.10
C GLN A 13 7.02 -9.32 15.78
N ARG A 14 8.23 -8.80 16.07
CA ARG A 14 8.59 -7.42 15.71
C ARG A 14 8.64 -7.24 14.18
N ARG A 15 9.29 -8.15 13.44
CA ARG A 15 9.32 -8.12 11.96
C ARG A 15 7.92 -8.22 11.36
N LEU A 16 7.07 -9.09 11.90
CA LEU A 16 5.71 -9.28 11.42
C LEU A 16 4.85 -8.02 11.64
N ARG A 17 5.04 -7.35 12.78
CA ARG A 17 4.41 -6.05 13.06
C ARG A 17 4.88 -4.97 12.10
N GLU A 18 6.18 -4.81 11.91
CA GLU A 18 6.76 -3.82 10.99
C GLU A 18 6.27 -4.04 9.55
N LEU A 19 6.17 -5.31 9.12
CA LEU A 19 5.64 -5.67 7.80
C LEU A 19 4.15 -5.31 7.67
N ARG A 20 3.35 -5.57 8.71
CA ARG A 20 1.93 -5.20 8.76
C ARG A 20 1.72 -3.69 8.70
N GLU A 21 2.45 -2.93 9.49
CA GLU A 21 2.34 -1.46 9.54
C GLU A 21 2.74 -0.83 8.20
N ARG A 22 3.79 -1.36 7.56
CA ARG A 22 4.17 -0.95 6.20
C ARG A 22 3.08 -1.27 5.18
N LEU A 23 2.51 -2.48 5.23
CA LEU A 23 1.43 -2.89 4.34
C LEU A 23 0.20 -1.98 4.47
N GLU A 24 -0.21 -1.67 5.70
CA GLU A 24 -1.35 -0.80 5.99
C GLU A 24 -1.13 0.62 5.45
N SER A 25 0.03 1.22 5.73
CA SER A 25 0.39 2.56 5.25
C SER A 25 0.43 2.63 3.71
N ARG A 26 0.99 1.61 3.06
CA ARG A 26 1.07 1.55 1.59
C ARG A 26 -0.28 1.28 0.93
N LEU A 27 -1.13 0.46 1.53
CA LEU A 27 -2.49 0.21 1.04
C LEU A 27 -3.30 1.51 1.05
N HIS A 28 -3.24 2.27 2.15
CA HIS A 28 -3.88 3.58 2.23
C HIS A 28 -3.36 4.54 1.15
N THR A 29 -2.04 4.58 0.93
CA THR A 29 -1.42 5.41 -0.12
C THR A 29 -1.92 5.03 -1.52
N VAL A 30 -1.98 3.73 -1.85
CA VAL A 30 -2.49 3.26 -3.14
C VAL A 30 -3.94 3.64 -3.33
N GLN A 31 -4.76 3.51 -2.28
CA GLN A 31 -6.17 3.88 -2.32
C GLN A 31 -6.35 5.38 -2.64
N VAL A 32 -5.64 6.27 -1.95
CA VAL A 32 -5.70 7.72 -2.20
C VAL A 32 -5.29 8.06 -3.63
N ILE A 33 -4.24 7.42 -4.16
CA ILE A 33 -3.80 7.65 -5.55
C ILE A 33 -4.86 7.15 -6.54
N ALA A 34 -5.47 5.99 -6.30
CA ALA A 34 -6.53 5.46 -7.14
C ALA A 34 -7.77 6.37 -7.16
N GLU A 35 -8.17 6.91 -6.00
CA GLU A 35 -9.26 7.89 -5.86
C GLU A 35 -8.96 9.15 -6.67
N ILE A 36 -7.74 9.70 -6.57
CA ILE A 36 -7.32 10.85 -7.38
C ILE A 36 -7.41 10.54 -8.88
N ILE A 37 -6.96 9.36 -9.32
CA ILE A 37 -7.05 8.96 -10.74
C ILE A 37 -8.51 8.87 -11.19
N LEU A 38 -9.38 8.26 -10.38
CA LEU A 38 -10.81 8.11 -10.69
C LEU A 38 -11.52 9.47 -10.76
N ASP A 39 -11.26 10.37 -9.81
CA ASP A 39 -11.81 11.72 -9.82
C ASP A 39 -11.40 12.46 -11.09
N ASN A 40 -10.13 12.38 -11.48
CA ASN A 40 -9.64 13.03 -12.70
C ASN A 40 -10.18 12.39 -13.99
N ALA A 41 -10.38 11.08 -14.02
CA ALA A 41 -11.01 10.39 -15.14
C ALA A 41 -12.50 10.78 -15.29
N ALA A 42 -13.21 11.05 -14.19
CA ALA A 42 -14.59 11.51 -14.21
C ALA A 42 -14.76 12.92 -14.82
N PHE A 43 -13.73 13.78 -14.73
CA PHE A 43 -13.74 15.13 -15.32
C PHE A 43 -13.45 15.16 -16.84
N ARG A 44 -13.17 14.02 -17.47
CA ARG A 44 -12.73 13.96 -18.88
C ARG A 44 -13.82 14.25 -19.92
N GLU A 45 -15.09 14.35 -19.54
CA GLU A 45 -16.13 14.91 -20.42
C GLU A 45 -15.99 16.44 -20.52
N GLY A 46 -15.07 16.88 -21.38
CA GLY A 46 -15.11 18.22 -22.00
C GLY A 46 -13.97 19.18 -21.65
N PHE A 47 -13.20 18.96 -20.58
CA PHE A 47 -12.02 19.79 -20.28
C PHE A 47 -10.95 18.95 -19.56
N PRO A 48 -9.71 18.89 -20.05
CA PRO A 48 -8.61 18.31 -19.27
C PRO A 48 -8.44 19.17 -18.02
N GLY A 49 -8.80 18.63 -16.85
CA GLY A 49 -8.62 19.31 -15.58
C GLY A 49 -7.16 19.76 -15.41
N PRO A 50 -6.90 20.85 -14.67
CA PRO A 50 -5.57 21.50 -14.62
C PRO A 50 -4.46 20.63 -14.01
N TRP A 51 -4.81 19.44 -13.51
CA TRP A 51 -3.92 18.58 -12.73
C TRP A 51 -3.27 17.43 -13.54
N PHE A 52 -3.85 17.01 -14.67
CA PHE A 52 -3.33 15.89 -15.47
C PHE A 52 -3.30 16.16 -16.98
N GLY A 53 -2.10 16.41 -17.50
CA GLY A 53 -1.79 16.09 -18.89
C GLY A 53 -1.46 14.59 -19.02
N GLU A 54 -1.56 14.04 -20.24
CA GLU A 54 -1.37 12.60 -20.56
C GLU A 54 -0.11 11.99 -19.93
N TYR A 55 0.99 12.75 -19.90
CA TYR A 55 2.26 12.32 -19.29
C TYR A 55 2.17 12.04 -17.78
N ARG A 56 1.43 12.87 -17.03
CA ARG A 56 1.29 12.72 -15.57
C ARG A 56 0.34 11.60 -15.20
N GLU A 57 -0.67 11.35 -16.04
CA GLU A 57 -1.63 10.26 -15.85
C GLU A 57 -0.95 8.90 -16.05
N GLY A 58 -0.13 8.77 -17.10
CA GLY A 58 0.68 7.56 -17.33
C GLY A 58 1.64 7.26 -16.18
N ALA A 59 2.36 8.29 -15.70
CA ALA A 59 3.27 8.15 -14.57
C ALA A 59 2.57 7.74 -13.26
N LEU A 60 1.38 8.27 -12.98
CA LEU A 60 0.60 7.87 -11.82
C LEU A 60 0.07 6.44 -11.94
N MET A 61 -0.44 6.06 -13.11
CA MET A 61 -0.90 4.69 -13.35
C MET A 61 0.24 3.69 -13.16
N GLU A 62 1.44 4.01 -13.67
CA GLU A 62 2.64 3.21 -13.46
C GLU A 62 3.01 3.12 -11.96
N ALA A 63 2.95 4.24 -11.23
CA ALA A 63 3.18 4.25 -9.79
C ALA A 63 2.20 3.34 -9.03
N VAL A 64 0.90 3.37 -9.37
CA VAL A 64 -0.11 2.49 -8.78
C VAL A 64 0.18 1.02 -9.06
N VAL A 65 0.57 0.68 -10.29
CA VAL A 65 0.93 -0.70 -10.67
C VAL A 65 2.14 -1.19 -9.85
N GLN A 66 3.18 -0.37 -9.73
CA GLN A 66 4.39 -0.72 -8.98
C GLN A 66 4.08 -0.90 -7.48
N LEU A 67 3.32 0.03 -6.89
CA LEU A 67 2.91 -0.05 -5.49
C LEU A 67 2.05 -1.28 -5.22
N SER A 68 1.12 -1.61 -6.13
CA SER A 68 0.25 -2.79 -6.03
C SER A 68 1.04 -4.09 -6.07
N ARG A 69 2.00 -4.22 -7.00
CA ARG A 69 2.89 -5.40 -7.08
C ARG A 69 3.69 -5.59 -5.80
N SER A 70 4.30 -4.53 -5.33
CA SER A 70 5.11 -4.61 -4.12
C SER A 70 4.23 -4.84 -2.87
N ASN A 71 2.95 -4.42 -2.86
CA ASN A 71 2.01 -4.74 -1.77
C ASN A 71 1.71 -6.25 -1.75
N LEU A 72 1.51 -6.85 -2.93
CA LEU A 72 1.27 -8.29 -3.06
C LEU A 72 2.47 -9.11 -2.56
N GLU A 73 3.70 -8.69 -2.89
CA GLU A 73 4.92 -9.33 -2.40
C GLU A 73 5.03 -9.28 -0.87
N ASP A 74 4.84 -8.09 -0.28
CA ASP A 74 4.88 -7.91 1.17
C ASP A 74 3.76 -8.71 1.87
N PHE A 75 2.56 -8.80 1.27
CA PHE A 75 1.46 -9.61 1.80
C PHE A 75 1.75 -11.11 1.72
N SER A 76 2.36 -11.57 0.63
CA SER A 76 2.76 -12.98 0.49
C SER A 76 3.79 -13.37 1.56
N ARG A 77 4.79 -12.52 1.78
CA ARG A 77 5.77 -12.69 2.87
C ARG A 77 5.12 -12.68 4.25
N PHE A 78 4.10 -11.85 4.45
CA PHE A 78 3.36 -11.81 5.71
C PHE A 78 2.65 -13.14 5.97
N LEU A 79 2.00 -13.72 4.96
CA LEU A 79 1.35 -15.03 5.07
C LEU A 79 2.36 -16.17 5.34
N GLU A 80 3.51 -16.17 4.66
CA GLU A 80 4.59 -17.13 4.90
C GLU A 80 5.09 -17.05 6.35
N MET A 81 5.28 -15.84 6.87
CA MET A 81 5.72 -15.64 8.25
C MET A 81 4.67 -16.02 9.29
N GLN A 82 3.37 -15.91 8.98
CA GLN A 82 2.29 -16.38 9.85
C GLN A 82 2.16 -17.90 9.83
N GLY A 83 2.20 -18.53 8.66
CA GLY A 83 2.14 -19.99 8.54
C GLY A 83 3.31 -20.70 9.22
N ALA A 84 4.51 -20.08 9.21
CA ALA A 84 5.68 -20.58 9.94
C ALA A 84 5.58 -20.46 11.48
N GLN A 85 4.50 -19.89 12.04
CA GLN A 85 4.24 -19.90 13.48
C GLN A 85 3.29 -21.04 13.92
N GLU A 86 2.68 -21.76 12.97
CA GLU A 86 1.73 -22.85 13.25
C GLU A 86 2.35 -24.26 13.17
N GLU A 87 3.62 -24.38 12.79
CA GLU A 87 4.45 -25.62 12.84
C GLU A 87 5.40 -25.64 14.04
#